data_AF-A0A2K1YRD3-F1
#
_entry.id   AF-A0A2K1YRD3-F1
#
_cell.length_a   1.000
_cell.length_b   1.000
_cell.length_c   1.000
_cell.angle_alpha   90.00
_cell.angle_beta   90.00
_cell.angle_gamma   90.00
#
_symmetry.space_group_name_H-M   'P 1'
#
loop_
_entity.id
_entity.type
_entity.pdbx_description
1 polymer ?
#
loop_
_entity_poly.entity_id
_entity_poly.type
_entity_poly.pdbx_seq_one_letter_code
_entity_poly.pdbx_strand_id
1 'polypeptide(L)'
;SDLFWVWCYGPEIWVSDPYGLTGKVQSVNPAWGVEGFDPFVPRGIASHHIAVETLGILTGLFHLSIRPPQRLYKRLRMGNIETVLSSSIVAIFLYCFDALILKIIFKN
;
A
#
# COMPACT_ATOMS: atom_id res chain seq x y z
N SER A 1 3.52 12.19 18.69
CA SER A 1 4.50 13.10 18.06
C SER A 1 4.94 12.62 16.69
N ASP A 2 5.07 11.30 16.48
CA ASP A 2 5.76 10.75 15.30
C ASP A 2 4.89 10.74 14.03
N LEU A 3 3.56 10.65 14.19
CA LEU A 3 2.59 10.78 13.08
C LEU A 3 2.61 12.16 12.41
N PHE A 4 2.94 13.22 13.15
CA PHE A 4 3.02 14.58 12.61
C PHE A 4 4.25 14.76 11.71
N TRP A 5 5.37 14.10 12.04
CA TRP A 5 6.61 14.15 11.26
C TRP A 5 6.47 13.45 9.90
N VAL A 6 5.82 12.27 9.86
CA VAL A 6 5.53 11.56 8.59
C VAL A 6 4.61 12.40 7.69
N TRP A 7 3.65 13.12 8.28
CA TRP A 7 2.72 13.97 7.53
C TRP A 7 3.39 15.23 6.95
N CYS A 8 4.35 15.82 7.66
CA CYS A 8 4.99 17.08 7.25
C CYS A 8 6.28 16.91 6.44
N TYR A 9 7.05 15.85 6.66
CA TYR A 9 8.38 15.65 6.07
C TYR A 9 8.50 14.35 5.24
N GLY A 10 7.48 13.49 5.27
CA GLY A 10 7.47 12.23 4.52
C GLY A 10 8.50 11.20 5.03
N PRO A 11 8.38 9.93 4.57
CA PRO A 11 9.32 8.88 4.96
C PRO A 11 10.72 9.13 4.35
N GLU A 12 11.75 8.72 5.10
CA GLU A 12 13.11 8.62 4.57
C GLU A 12 13.23 7.35 3.75
N ILE A 13 13.47 7.50 2.45
CA ILE A 13 13.61 6.39 1.50
C ILE A 13 14.88 6.54 0.68
N TRP A 14 15.37 5.42 0.15
CA TRP A 14 16.50 5.44 -0.78
C TRP A 14 16.06 6.05 -2.12
N VAL A 15 16.76 7.09 -2.57
CA VAL A 15 16.54 7.77 -3.84
C VAL A 15 17.87 7.84 -4.58
N SER A 16 17.86 7.56 -5.88
CA SER A 16 19.01 7.70 -6.76
C SER A 16 18.67 8.61 -7.94
N ASP A 17 19.68 9.15 -8.60
CA ASP A 17 19.54 9.77 -9.91
C ASP A 17 19.17 8.69 -10.97
N PRO A 18 18.73 9.10 -12.18
CA PRO A 18 18.32 8.16 -13.22
C PRO A 18 19.38 7.14 -13.65
N TYR A 19 20.66 7.42 -13.43
CA TYR A 19 21.76 6.51 -13.75
C TYR A 19 22.22 5.66 -12.55
N GLY A 20 21.61 5.84 -11.38
CA GLY A 20 21.93 5.07 -10.19
C GLY A 20 23.31 5.36 -9.57
N LEU A 21 23.91 6.52 -9.87
CA LEU A 21 25.28 6.87 -9.50
C LEU A 21 25.37 7.59 -8.14
N THR A 22 24.33 8.34 -7.76
CA THR A 22 24.27 9.17 -6.55
C THR A 22 23.11 8.76 -5.65
N GLY A 23 23.04 7.47 -5.30
CA GLY A 23 22.04 6.95 -4.36
C GLY A 23 22.27 7.43 -2.93
N LYS A 24 21.21 7.89 -2.27
CA LYS A 24 21.24 8.31 -0.86
C LYS A 24 19.88 8.10 -0.20
N VAL A 25 19.87 8.01 1.13
CA VAL A 25 18.64 8.12 1.91
C VAL A 25 18.22 9.59 1.97
N GLN A 26 16.97 9.89 1.65
CA GLN A 26 16.43 11.25 1.70
C GLN A 26 14.97 11.21 2.15
N SER A 27 14.56 12.23 2.91
CA SER A 27 13.15 12.50 3.19
C SER A 27 12.46 13.01 1.92
N VAL A 28 11.31 12.41 1.61
CA VAL A 28 10.58 12.68 0.38
C VAL A 28 9.19 13.23 0.70
N ASN A 29 8.96 14.50 0.34
CA ASN A 29 7.64 15.12 0.52
C ASN A 29 6.57 14.44 -0.36
N PRO A 30 5.37 14.16 0.16
CA PRO A 30 4.32 13.49 -0.58
C PRO A 30 3.87 14.27 -1.83
N ALA A 31 3.48 13.54 -2.87
CA ALA A 31 2.82 14.08 -4.07
C ALA A 31 1.34 13.69 -4.07
N TRP A 32 0.46 14.69 -4.12
CA TRP A 32 -0.99 14.48 -4.12
C TRP A 32 -1.63 14.67 -5.51
N GLY A 33 -0.86 15.17 -6.48
CA GLY A 33 -1.30 15.29 -7.87
C GLY A 33 -1.12 14.00 -8.67
N VAL A 34 -1.30 14.09 -9.98
CA VAL A 34 -1.19 12.95 -10.91
C VAL A 34 0.22 12.37 -10.91
N GLU A 35 1.24 13.18 -10.62
CA GLU A 35 2.63 12.75 -10.52
C GLU A 35 2.88 11.75 -9.38
N GLY A 36 1.96 11.64 -8.42
CA GLY A 36 2.02 10.60 -7.38
C GLY A 36 1.73 9.18 -7.89
N PHE A 37 1.17 9.04 -9.10
CA PHE A 37 0.94 7.75 -9.75
C PHE A 37 2.05 7.38 -10.74
N ASP A 38 3.02 8.27 -10.99
CA ASP A 38 4.18 7.97 -11.82
C ASP A 38 5.12 7.03 -11.04
N PRO A 39 5.37 5.80 -11.53
CA PRO A 39 6.22 4.84 -10.84
C PRO A 39 7.68 5.31 -10.68
N PHE A 40 8.15 6.26 -11.48
CA PHE A 40 9.51 6.81 -11.38
C PHE A 40 9.62 8.00 -10.42
N VAL A 41 8.49 8.49 -9.89
CA VAL A 41 8.46 9.59 -8.92
C VAL A 41 8.27 9.01 -7.50
N PRO A 42 9.33 8.97 -6.66
CA PRO A 42 9.26 8.32 -5.34
C PRO A 42 8.31 9.01 -4.36
N ARG A 43 7.90 10.25 -4.64
CA ARG A 43 6.94 11.02 -3.84
C ARG A 43 5.55 10.39 -3.78
N GLY A 44 5.20 9.55 -4.77
CA GLY A 44 3.97 8.77 -4.77
C GLY A 44 3.90 7.71 -3.67
N ILE A 45 5.05 7.14 -3.29
CA ILE A 45 5.15 6.13 -2.23
C ILE A 45 4.72 6.74 -0.88
N ALA A 46 5.20 7.97 -0.61
CA ALA A 46 4.86 8.70 0.60
C ALA A 46 3.35 9.00 0.71
N SER A 47 2.74 9.54 -0.34
CA SER A 47 1.30 9.84 -0.34
C SER A 47 0.44 8.57 -0.31
N HIS A 48 0.85 7.52 -1.02
CA HIS A 48 0.17 6.22 -1.00
C HIS A 48 0.16 5.62 0.41
N HIS A 49 1.29 5.61 1.12
CA HIS A 49 1.37 5.09 2.49
C HIS A 49 0.44 5.85 3.42
N ILE A 50 0.47 7.19 3.38
CA ILE A 50 -0.39 8.05 4.21
C ILE A 50 -1.88 7.76 3.93
N ALA A 51 -2.26 7.67 2.65
CA ALA A 51 -3.64 7.42 2.26
C ALA A 51 -4.12 6.02 2.68
N VAL A 52 -3.32 4.97 2.43
CA VAL A 52 -3.66 3.59 2.77
C VAL A 52 -3.70 3.37 4.27
N GLU A 53 -2.78 3.98 5.04
CA GLU A 53 -2.79 3.90 6.50
C GLU A 53 -4.06 4.53 7.08
N THR A 54 -4.42 5.73 6.62
CA THR A 54 -5.65 6.41 7.04
C THR A 54 -6.90 5.58 6.71
N LEU A 55 -6.99 5.05 5.50
CA LEU A 55 -8.10 4.19 5.08
C LEU A 55 -8.10 2.84 5.80
N GLY A 56 -6.94 2.28 6.13
CA GLY A 56 -6.78 1.04 6.87
C GLY A 56 -7.33 1.14 8.29
N ILE A 57 -7.05 2.24 9.00
CA ILE A 57 -7.60 2.52 10.32
C ILE A 57 -9.14 2.64 10.25
N LEU A 58 -9.66 3.43 9.29
CA LEU A 58 -11.10 3.60 9.10
C LEU A 58 -11.79 2.26 8.78
N THR A 59 -11.20 1.47 7.89
CA THR A 59 -11.73 0.15 7.50
C THR A 59 -11.68 -0.85 8.64
N GLY A 60 -10.62 -0.81 9.47
CA GLY A 60 -10.51 -1.62 10.68
C GLY A 60 -11.60 -1.28 11.70
N LEU A 61 -11.80 0.01 11.98
CA LEU A 61 -12.88 0.48 12.86
C LEU A 61 -14.27 0.08 12.34
N PHE A 62 -14.49 0.15 11.03
CA PHE A 62 -15.73 -0.30 10.40
C PHE A 62 -15.98 -1.80 10.65
N HIS A 63 -14.97 -2.66 10.44
CA HIS A 63 -15.09 -4.11 10.65
C HIS A 63 -15.28 -4.49 12.11
N LEU A 64 -14.74 -3.71 13.05
CA LEU A 64 -14.97 -3.92 14.48
C LEU A 64 -16.37 -3.46 14.91
N SER A 65 -16.91 -2.42 14.27
CA SER A 65 -18.19 -1.81 14.67
C SER A 65 -19.40 -2.53 14.09
N ILE A 66 -19.26 -3.19 12.93
CA ILE A 66 -20.41 -3.70 12.15
C ILE A 66 -20.29 -5.20 11.91
N ARG A 67 -21.34 -5.95 12.29
CA ARG A 67 -21.45 -7.39 11.99
C ARG A 67 -21.80 -7.62 10.52
N PRO A 68 -21.26 -8.68 9.89
CA PRO A 68 -21.53 -8.96 8.48
C PRO A 68 -23.02 -9.29 8.25
N PRO A 69 -23.61 -8.83 7.13
CA PRO A 69 -25.00 -9.13 6.80
C PRO A 69 -25.16 -10.63 6.47
N GLN A 70 -26.29 -11.21 6.86
CA GLN A 70 -26.55 -12.65 6.76
C GLN A 70 -26.37 -13.24 5.35
N ARG A 71 -26.71 -12.46 4.31
CA ARG A 71 -26.55 -12.87 2.91
C ARG A 71 -25.08 -13.10 2.54
N LEU A 72 -24.19 -12.18 2.93
CA LEU A 72 -22.75 -12.31 2.68
C LEU A 72 -22.15 -13.43 3.51
N TYR A 73 -22.53 -13.52 4.79
CA TYR A 73 -22.03 -14.55 5.70
C TYR A 73 -22.28 -15.96 5.15
N LYS A 74 -23.49 -16.23 4.64
CA LYS A 74 -23.84 -17.52 4.03
C LYS A 74 -23.17 -17.73 2.67
N ARG A 75 -23.18 -16.72 1.79
CA ARG A 75 -22.64 -16.84 0.43
C ARG A 75 -21.13 -17.08 0.41
N LEU A 76 -20.40 -16.39 1.27
CA LEU A 76 -18.95 -16.49 1.37
C LEU A 76 -18.48 -17.56 2.36
N ARG A 77 -19.41 -18.27 3.02
CA ARG A 77 -19.11 -19.29 4.04
C ARG A 77 -18.15 -18.77 5.11
N MET A 78 -18.40 -17.56 5.63
CA MET A 78 -17.52 -16.85 6.57
C MET A 78 -17.26 -17.60 7.91
N GLY A 79 -18.01 -18.65 8.22
CA GLY A 79 -17.74 -19.54 9.35
C GLY A 79 -16.67 -20.61 9.10
N ASN A 80 -16.17 -20.78 7.87
CA ASN A 80 -15.11 -21.72 7.52
C ASN A 80 -13.79 -20.98 7.28
N ILE A 81 -12.74 -21.36 8.02
CA ILE A 81 -11.39 -20.77 7.92
C ILE A 81 -10.74 -20.96 6.55
N GLU A 82 -11.09 -22.04 5.83
CA GLU A 82 -10.57 -22.29 4.49
C GLU A 82 -10.93 -21.16 3.51
N THR A 83 -12.03 -20.46 3.75
CA THR A 83 -12.42 -19.31 2.91
C THR A 83 -11.49 -18.13 3.10
N VAL A 84 -11.06 -17.86 4.34
CA VAL A 84 -10.06 -16.83 4.66
C VAL A 84 -8.71 -17.21 4.07
N LEU A 85 -8.31 -18.48 4.20
CA LEU A 85 -7.08 -19.00 3.60
C LEU A 85 -7.10 -18.84 2.07
N SER A 86 -8.19 -19.26 1.43
CA SER A 86 -8.35 -19.16 -0.02
C SER A 86 -8.29 -17.72 -0.51
N SER A 87 -9.00 -16.79 0.13
CA SER A 87 -8.92 -15.36 -0.24
C SER A 87 -7.54 -14.76 0.01
N SER A 88 -6.83 -15.22 1.05
CA SER A 88 -5.49 -14.73 1.38
C SER A 88 -4.45 -15.19 0.37
N ILE A 89 -4.55 -16.44 -0.12
CA ILE A 89 -3.67 -16.94 -1.20
C ILE A 89 -3.87 -16.11 -2.47
N VAL A 90 -5.11 -15.79 -2.84
CA VAL A 90 -5.41 -14.94 -3.99
C VAL A 90 -4.80 -13.54 -3.81
N ALA A 91 -4.95 -12.94 -2.63
CA ALA A 91 -4.38 -11.62 -2.34
C ALA A 91 -2.84 -11.60 -2.44
N ILE A 92 -2.17 -12.61 -1.88
CA ILE A 92 -0.70 -12.73 -1.93
C ILE A 92 -0.23 -12.97 -3.37
N PHE A 93 -0.97 -13.80 -4.13
CA PHE A 93 -0.64 -14.05 -5.53
C PHE A 93 -0.67 -12.78 -6.38
N LEU A 94 -1.70 -11.95 -6.21
CA LEU A 94 -1.81 -10.65 -6.89
C LEU A 94 -0.66 -9.72 -6.50
N TYR A 95 -0.35 -9.60 -5.21
CA TYR A 95 0.78 -8.79 -4.73
C TYR A 95 2.12 -9.25 -5.32
N CYS A 96 2.36 -10.56 -5.38
CA CYS A 96 3.58 -11.12 -5.96
C CYS A 96 3.66 -10.85 -7.48
N PHE A 97 2.53 -10.94 -8.17
CA PHE A 97 2.43 -10.66 -9.59
C PHE A 97 2.73 -9.18 -9.91
N ASP A 98 2.15 -8.25 -9.15
CA ASP A 98 2.44 -6.82 -9.29
C ASP A 98 3.91 -6.49 -8.99
N ALA A 99 4.47 -7.07 -7.92
CA ALA A 99 5.89 -6.91 -7.60
C ALA A 99 6.82 -7.46 -8.69
N LEU A 100 6.44 -8.57 -9.33
CA LEU A 100 7.17 -9.13 -10.47
C LEU A 100 7.12 -8.18 -11.67
N ILE A 101 5.95 -7.62 -11.99
CA ILE A 101 5.80 -6.66 -13.09
C ILE A 101 6.66 -5.43 -12.83
N LEU A 102 6.61 -4.84 -11.63
CA LEU A 102 7.44 -3.69 -11.28
C LEU A 102 8.92 -4.02 -11.46
N LYS A 103 9.37 -5.20 -11.00
CA LYS A 103 10.75 -5.63 -11.18
C LYS A 103 11.15 -5.78 -12.65
N ILE A 104 10.24 -6.18 -13.54
CA ILE A 104 10.51 -6.23 -14.99
C ILE A 104 10.62 -4.82 -15.57
N ILE A 105 9.74 -3.90 -15.17
CA ILE A 105 9.70 -2.52 -15.67
C ILE A 105 10.96 -1.73 -15.24
N PHE A 106 11.40 -1.84 -13.99
CA PHE A 106 12.52 -1.05 -13.45
C PHE A 106 13.91 -1.67 -13.63
N LYS A 107 14.00 -2.90 -14.14
CA LYS A 107 15.29 -3.60 -14.36
C LYS A 107 15.83 -3.44 -15.79
N ASN A 108 15.06 -2.83 -16.68
CA ASN A 108 15.48 -2.39 -18.01
C ASN A 108 15.64 -0.87 -18.04
#